data_AF-A0A4P5WHE8-F1
#
_entry.id   AF-A0A4P5WHE8-F1
#
_cell.length_a   1.000
_cell.length_b   1.000
_cell.length_c   1.000
_cell.angle_alpha   90.00
_cell.angle_beta   90.00
_cell.angle_gamma   90.00
#
_symmetry.space_group_name_H-M   'P 1'
#
loop_
_entity.id
_entity.type
_entity.pdbx_description
1 polymer ?
#
loop_
_entity_poly.entity_id
_entity_poly.type
_entity_poly.pdbx_seq_one_letter_code
_entity_poly.pdbx_strand_id
1 'polypeptide(L)'
;MKNLQLILAGILVSVAGCQTGQPAHTAAIDNGKFMGLWSTYSHCQAASDSTQLHNDAVALAKAANRSLSAEAFILPLPGKIKKLIATPADRFAVDMKAMAAACSLRAGTAAIEAGNLDAAKDLLRTVLSYQPQSEYAYYTLQAKALLSDLEPNILEVTLNLP
;
A
#
# COMPACT_ATOMS: atom_id res chain seq x y z
N MET A 1 -59.21 -18.58 -24.64
CA MET A 1 -58.67 -17.19 -24.64
C MET A 1 -57.92 -16.81 -23.36
N LYS A 2 -58.37 -17.22 -22.17
CA LYS A 2 -57.76 -16.88 -20.86
C LYS A 2 -56.36 -17.47 -20.63
N ASN A 3 -56.07 -18.63 -21.21
CA ASN A 3 -54.78 -19.32 -21.07
C ASN A 3 -53.67 -18.67 -21.93
N LEU A 4 -54.04 -18.03 -23.04
CA LEU A 4 -53.07 -17.34 -23.91
C LEU A 4 -52.58 -16.03 -23.26
N GLN A 5 -53.45 -15.33 -22.52
CA GLN A 5 -53.09 -14.11 -21.79
C GLN A 5 -52.14 -14.38 -20.61
N LEU A 6 -52.29 -15.51 -19.93
CA LEU A 6 -51.40 -15.92 -18.83
C LEU A 6 -50.00 -16.29 -19.34
N ILE A 7 -49.91 -16.94 -20.50
CA ILE A 7 -48.62 -17.28 -21.14
C ILE A 7 -47.92 -16.01 -21.62
N LEU A 8 -48.65 -15.06 -22.22
CA LEU A 8 -48.09 -13.79 -22.68
C LEU A 8 -47.59 -12.92 -21.53
N ALA A 9 -48.27 -12.93 -20.38
CA ALA A 9 -47.87 -12.21 -19.18
C ALA A 9 -46.58 -12.78 -18.54
N GLY A 10 -46.39 -14.11 -18.56
CA GLY A 10 -45.17 -14.75 -18.05
C GLY A 10 -43.92 -14.46 -18.88
N ILE A 11 -44.06 -14.32 -20.19
CA ILE A 11 -42.95 -14.01 -21.10
C ILE A 11 -42.49 -12.56 -20.91
N LEU A 12 -43.40 -11.61 -20.69
CA LEU A 12 -43.07 -10.19 -20.51
C LEU A 12 -42.30 -9.91 -19.20
N VAL A 13 -42.54 -10.67 -18.13
CA VAL A 13 -41.81 -10.50 -16.85
C VAL A 13 -40.38 -11.04 -16.95
N SER A 14 -40.11 -11.98 -17.86
CA SER A 14 -38.80 -12.62 -17.99
C SER A 14 -37.75 -11.78 -18.74
N VAL A 15 -38.19 -10.79 -19.54
CA VAL A 15 -37.28 -9.95 -20.36
C VAL A 15 -36.86 -8.65 -19.65
N ALA A 16 -37.57 -8.24 -18.60
CA ALA A 16 -37.25 -7.01 -17.85
C ALA A 16 -36.09 -7.17 -16.85
N GLY A 17 -35.56 -8.38 -16.66
CA GLY A 17 -34.64 -8.70 -15.56
C GLY A 17 -33.13 -8.50 -15.81
N CYS A 18 -32.68 -8.08 -17.00
CA CYS A 18 -31.25 -8.13 -17.34
C CYS A 18 -30.67 -6.86 -18.02
N GLN A 19 -31.26 -5.69 -17.82
CA GLN A 19 -30.73 -4.44 -18.42
C GLN A 19 -30.36 -3.34 -17.42
N THR A 20 -30.55 -3.54 -16.11
CA THR A 20 -30.26 -2.50 -15.09
C THR A 20 -29.01 -2.80 -14.26
N GLY A 21 -28.01 -3.44 -14.86
CA GLY A 21 -26.65 -3.40 -14.32
C GLY A 21 -25.97 -2.15 -14.85
N GLN A 22 -25.96 -1.06 -14.08
CA GLN A 22 -25.03 0.04 -14.37
C GLN A 22 -23.64 -0.57 -14.54
N PRO A 23 -22.86 -0.18 -15.57
CA PRO A 23 -21.49 -0.64 -15.69
C PRO A 23 -20.82 -0.30 -14.38
N ALA A 24 -20.39 -1.32 -13.64
CA ALA A 24 -19.56 -1.11 -12.47
C ALA A 24 -18.39 -0.26 -12.97
N HIS A 25 -18.25 0.95 -12.44
CA HIS A 25 -17.04 1.73 -12.60
C HIS A 25 -15.94 0.91 -11.92
N THR A 26 -15.37 -0.07 -12.63
CA THR A 26 -14.07 -0.62 -12.29
C THR A 26 -13.19 0.60 -12.19
N ALA A 27 -12.73 0.91 -10.98
CA ALA A 27 -11.69 1.89 -10.76
C ALA A 27 -10.58 1.51 -11.75
N ALA A 28 -10.47 2.26 -12.84
CA ALA A 28 -9.51 1.95 -13.87
C ALA A 28 -8.17 2.10 -13.19
N ILE A 29 -7.48 0.98 -12.97
CA ILE A 29 -6.09 1.00 -12.54
C ILE A 29 -5.39 1.87 -13.57
N ASP A 30 -4.88 3.02 -13.14
CA ASP A 30 -4.11 3.90 -13.99
C ASP A 30 -2.78 3.19 -14.25
N ASN A 31 -2.77 2.34 -15.28
CA ASN A 31 -1.64 1.49 -15.65
C ASN A 31 -0.36 2.29 -15.83
N GLY A 32 -0.45 3.55 -16.28
CA GLY A 32 0.70 4.44 -16.39
C GLY A 32 1.31 4.77 -15.04
N LYS A 33 0.49 5.08 -14.03
CA LYS A 33 0.96 5.29 -12.65
C LYS A 33 1.57 4.03 -12.04
N PHE A 34 0.94 2.88 -12.23
CA PHE A 34 1.48 1.60 -11.73
C PHE A 34 2.83 1.27 -12.36
N MET A 35 2.94 1.33 -13.70
CA MET A 35 4.20 1.07 -14.39
C MET A 35 5.31 2.05 -14.00
N GLY A 36 4.96 3.30 -13.71
CA GLY A 36 5.89 4.28 -13.14
C GLY A 36 6.45 3.84 -11.79
N LEU A 37 5.59 3.42 -10.86
CA LEU A 37 6.01 2.94 -9.53
C LEU A 37 6.82 1.65 -9.61
N TRP A 38 6.43 0.73 -10.50
CA TRP A 38 7.20 -0.49 -10.75
C TRP A 38 8.61 -0.18 -11.28
N SER A 39 8.73 0.80 -12.17
CA SER A 39 10.03 1.27 -12.68
C SER A 39 10.89 1.86 -11.55
N THR A 40 10.31 2.73 -10.71
CA THR A 40 11.00 3.28 -9.51
C THR A 40 11.46 2.17 -8.57
N TYR A 41 10.60 1.18 -8.29
CA TYR A 41 10.97 0.04 -7.46
C TYR A 41 12.09 -0.80 -8.10
N SER A 42 12.04 -1.01 -9.41
CA SER A 42 13.07 -1.75 -10.15
C SER A 42 14.41 -1.00 -10.26
N HIS A 43 14.37 0.34 -10.18
CA HIS A 43 15.56 1.20 -10.17
C HIS A 43 16.20 1.30 -8.77
N CYS A 44 15.39 1.42 -7.70
CA CYS A 44 15.73 0.82 -6.41
C CYS A 44 16.00 -0.68 -6.62
N GLN A 45 16.35 -1.58 -5.72
CA GLN A 45 16.85 -2.93 -6.11
C GLN A 45 18.14 -2.97 -6.99
N ALA A 46 18.26 -2.24 -8.10
CA ALA A 46 19.39 -2.27 -9.03
C ALA A 46 20.44 -1.17 -8.76
N ALA A 47 20.01 0.05 -8.39
CA ALA A 47 20.92 1.17 -8.15
C ALA A 47 21.81 0.95 -6.92
N SER A 48 23.03 1.47 -6.91
CA SER A 48 23.95 1.41 -5.76
C SER A 48 24.23 2.78 -5.14
N ASP A 49 23.89 3.86 -5.82
CA ASP A 49 24.09 5.22 -5.34
C ASP A 49 23.10 5.56 -4.22
N SER A 50 23.61 5.95 -3.04
CA SER A 50 22.77 6.22 -1.87
C SER A 50 21.76 7.35 -2.10
N THR A 51 22.07 8.32 -2.96
CA THR A 51 21.16 9.45 -3.24
C THR A 51 20.01 9.00 -4.13
N GLN A 52 20.31 8.22 -5.17
CA GLN A 52 19.30 7.60 -6.03
C GLN A 52 18.36 6.71 -5.21
N LEU A 53 18.90 5.88 -4.32
CA LEU A 53 18.10 5.01 -3.45
C LEU A 53 17.19 5.79 -2.51
N HIS A 54 17.71 6.88 -1.93
CA HIS A 54 16.89 7.76 -1.11
C HIS A 54 15.72 8.34 -1.90
N ASN A 55 15.99 8.85 -3.12
CA ASN A 55 14.96 9.45 -3.96
C ASN A 55 13.86 8.45 -4.36
N ASP A 56 14.26 7.23 -4.74
CA ASP A 56 13.32 6.17 -5.08
C ASP A 56 12.47 5.76 -3.88
N ALA A 57 13.10 5.61 -2.71
CA ALA A 57 12.41 5.28 -1.47
C ALA A 57 11.37 6.34 -1.08
N VAL A 58 11.73 7.63 -1.18
CA VAL A 58 10.81 8.74 -0.91
C VAL A 58 9.65 8.76 -1.91
N ALA A 59 9.92 8.54 -3.19
CA ALA A 59 8.88 8.49 -4.22
C ALA A 59 7.88 7.34 -3.97
N LEU A 60 8.38 6.15 -3.64
CA LEU A 60 7.54 4.99 -3.33
C LEU A 60 6.76 5.17 -2.03
N ALA A 61 7.38 5.70 -0.98
CA ALA A 61 6.69 5.98 0.29
C ALA A 61 5.54 6.97 0.11
N LYS A 62 5.76 8.02 -0.69
CA LYS A 62 4.72 9.00 -1.04
C LYS A 62 3.56 8.35 -1.81
N ALA A 63 3.85 7.43 -2.72
CA ALA A 63 2.83 6.70 -3.47
C ALA A 63 2.04 5.74 -2.59
N ALA A 64 2.73 4.98 -1.73
CA ALA A 64 2.10 4.09 -0.75
C ALA A 64 1.15 4.85 0.18
N ASN A 65 1.53 6.05 0.64
CA ASN A 65 0.65 6.89 1.48
C ASN A 65 -0.56 7.44 0.73
N ARG A 66 -0.44 7.70 -0.58
CA ARG A 66 -1.58 8.14 -1.41
C ARG A 66 -2.55 7.02 -1.73
N SER A 67 -2.08 5.78 -1.86
CA SER A 67 -2.95 4.63 -2.09
C SER A 67 -3.97 4.42 -0.96
N LEU A 68 -3.60 4.76 0.29
CA LEU A 68 -4.53 4.80 1.42
C LEU A 68 -5.71 5.78 1.22
N SER A 69 -5.56 6.75 0.32
CA SER A 69 -6.52 7.82 0.06
C SER A 69 -7.23 7.68 -1.28
N ALA A 70 -6.83 6.75 -2.15
CA ALA A 70 -7.46 6.55 -3.44
C ALA A 70 -8.89 6.02 -3.21
N GLU A 71 -9.85 6.65 -3.88
CA GLU A 71 -11.27 6.47 -3.69
C GLU A 71 -11.66 5.00 -3.84
N ALA A 72 -11.81 4.33 -2.68
CA ALA A 72 -12.31 2.98 -2.61
C ALA A 72 -13.62 2.91 -3.40
N PHE A 73 -13.69 1.94 -4.32
CA PHE A 73 -14.86 1.68 -5.15
C PHE A 73 -16.16 1.81 -4.33
N ILE A 74 -16.93 2.87 -4.59
CA ILE A 74 -18.21 3.09 -3.92
C ILE A 74 -19.24 2.21 -4.64
N LEU A 75 -19.45 1.00 -4.15
CA LEU A 75 -20.56 0.17 -4.62
C LEU A 75 -21.87 0.90 -4.25
N PRO A 76 -22.77 1.22 -5.21
CA PRO A 76 -24.02 1.93 -4.94
C PRO A 76 -24.99 0.98 -4.23
N LEU A 77 -24.79 0.81 -2.93
CA LEU A 77 -25.54 -0.08 -2.08
C LEU A 77 -26.66 0.69 -1.36
N PRO A 78 -27.85 0.10 -1.20
CA PRO A 78 -28.87 0.61 -0.30
C PRO A 78 -28.28 0.84 1.10
N GLY A 79 -28.59 1.98 1.73
CA GLY A 79 -27.87 2.48 2.91
C GLY A 79 -27.80 1.53 4.12
N LYS A 80 -28.74 0.58 4.25
CA LYS A 80 -28.71 -0.45 5.29
C LYS A 80 -27.65 -1.54 5.05
N ILE A 81 -27.35 -1.85 3.79
CA ILE A 81 -26.38 -2.90 3.40
C ILE A 81 -24.95 -2.35 3.42
N LYS A 82 -24.76 -1.04 3.18
CA LYS A 82 -23.45 -0.38 3.22
C LYS A 82 -22.71 -0.58 4.55
N LYS A 83 -23.43 -0.72 5.66
CA LYS A 83 -22.84 -0.97 7.00
C LYS A 83 -22.37 -2.41 7.22
N LEU A 84 -22.79 -3.34 6.36
CA LEU A 84 -22.50 -4.77 6.48
C LEU A 84 -21.36 -5.21 5.55
N ILE A 85 -20.77 -4.30 4.80
CA ILE A 85 -19.78 -4.60 3.77
C ILE A 85 -18.48 -3.89 4.13
N ALA A 86 -17.40 -4.67 4.20
CA ALA A 86 -16.05 -4.14 4.36
C ALA A 86 -15.60 -3.45 3.07
N THR A 87 -14.87 -2.34 3.21
CA THR A 87 -14.22 -1.70 2.06
C THR A 87 -13.36 -2.72 1.32
N PRO A 88 -13.57 -2.96 0.02
CA PRO A 88 -12.73 -3.87 -0.73
C PRO A 88 -11.28 -3.40 -0.68
N ALA A 89 -10.35 -4.31 -0.36
CA ALA A 89 -8.93 -4.00 -0.45
C ALA A 89 -8.56 -3.70 -1.90
N ASP A 90 -7.68 -2.72 -2.12
CA ASP A 90 -7.10 -2.45 -3.42
C ASP A 90 -6.33 -3.67 -3.91
N ARG A 91 -6.82 -4.32 -4.97
CA ARG A 91 -6.19 -5.50 -5.56
C ARG A 91 -5.18 -5.08 -6.62
N PHE A 92 -4.09 -4.43 -6.20
CA PHE A 92 -2.92 -4.33 -7.06
C PHE A 92 -2.23 -5.70 -7.12
N ALA A 93 -1.72 -6.08 -8.30
CA ALA A 93 -0.90 -7.29 -8.44
C ALA A 93 0.37 -7.24 -7.57
N VAL A 94 0.75 -6.04 -7.12
CA VAL A 94 1.89 -5.82 -6.24
C VAL A 94 1.52 -4.82 -5.14
N ASP A 95 1.90 -5.14 -3.91
CA ASP A 95 1.68 -4.31 -2.74
C ASP A 95 2.64 -3.11 -2.73
N MET A 96 2.10 -1.90 -2.89
CA MET A 96 2.88 -0.66 -2.90
C MET A 96 3.57 -0.35 -1.56
N LYS A 97 2.98 -0.74 -0.42
CA LYS A 97 3.62 -0.57 0.89
C LYS A 97 4.79 -1.54 1.03
N ALA A 98 4.65 -2.77 0.53
CA ALA A 98 5.76 -3.71 0.49
C ALA A 98 6.92 -3.20 -0.39
N MET A 99 6.62 -2.65 -1.58
CA MET A 99 7.65 -2.00 -2.43
C MET A 99 8.35 -0.86 -1.70
N ALA A 100 7.58 0.03 -1.07
CA ALA A 100 8.12 1.18 -0.34
C ALA A 100 8.96 0.73 0.86
N ALA A 101 8.47 -0.21 1.68
CA ALA A 101 9.20 -0.76 2.82
C ALA A 101 10.52 -1.42 2.40
N ALA A 102 10.51 -2.22 1.33
CA ALA A 102 11.71 -2.87 0.80
C ALA A 102 12.74 -1.84 0.33
N CYS A 103 12.31 -0.86 -0.47
CA CYS A 103 13.21 0.17 -0.98
C CYS A 103 13.74 1.08 0.14
N SER A 104 12.90 1.51 1.08
CA SER A 104 13.32 2.30 2.25
C SER A 104 14.32 1.56 3.12
N LEU A 105 14.15 0.25 3.35
CA LEU A 105 15.12 -0.56 4.09
C LEU A 105 16.48 -0.62 3.38
N ARG A 106 16.46 -0.85 2.06
CA ARG A 106 17.67 -0.89 1.23
C ARG A 106 18.37 0.47 1.18
N ALA A 107 17.63 1.54 0.97
CA ALA A 107 18.14 2.91 0.97
C ALA A 107 18.70 3.29 2.35
N GLY A 108 18.03 2.89 3.43
CA GLY A 108 18.52 3.10 4.80
C GLY A 108 19.83 2.38 5.04
N THR A 109 19.95 1.13 4.60
CA THR A 109 21.20 0.35 4.70
C THR A 109 22.33 1.00 3.91
N ALA A 110 22.08 1.42 2.66
CA ALA A 110 23.08 2.12 1.86
C ALA A 110 23.49 3.47 2.47
N ALA A 111 22.56 4.19 3.13
CA ALA A 111 22.87 5.42 3.83
C ALA A 111 23.75 5.18 5.07
N ILE A 112 23.58 4.07 5.78
CA ILE A 112 24.49 3.64 6.86
C ILE A 112 25.90 3.42 6.29
N GLU A 113 26.00 2.64 5.21
CA GLU A 113 27.27 2.34 4.54
C GLU A 113 27.97 3.61 4.04
N ALA A 114 27.20 4.60 3.57
CA ALA A 114 27.70 5.90 3.13
C ALA A 114 28.01 6.87 4.30
N GLY A 115 27.76 6.48 5.56
CA GLY A 115 27.97 7.32 6.74
C GLY A 115 26.92 8.43 6.94
N ASN A 116 25.84 8.44 6.15
CA ASN A 116 24.75 9.41 6.29
C ASN A 116 23.68 8.88 7.26
N LEU A 117 24.00 8.95 8.55
CA LEU A 117 23.20 8.32 9.61
C LEU A 117 21.82 8.98 9.79
N ASP A 118 21.70 10.28 9.56
CA ASP A 118 20.42 10.98 9.66
C ASP A 118 19.45 10.50 8.58
N ALA A 119 19.92 10.44 7.32
CA ALA A 119 19.12 9.90 6.23
C ALA A 119 18.76 8.42 6.46
N ALA A 120 19.70 7.62 6.99
CA ALA A 120 19.42 6.24 7.35
C ALA A 120 18.28 6.12 8.36
N LYS A 121 18.32 6.91 9.44
CA LYS A 121 17.28 6.90 10.48
C LYS A 121 15.91 7.27 9.92
N ASP A 122 15.84 8.30 9.09
CA ASP A 122 14.57 8.74 8.49
C ASP A 122 13.97 7.68 7.56
N LEU A 123 14.82 7.04 6.74
CA LEU A 123 14.41 5.96 5.84
C LEU A 123 13.94 4.72 6.63
N LEU A 124 14.65 4.33 7.68
CA LEU A 124 14.28 3.19 8.52
C LEU A 124 13.00 3.44 9.32
N ARG A 125 12.81 4.67 9.84
CA ARG A 125 11.55 5.08 10.50
C ARG A 125 10.35 5.05 9.55
N THR A 126 10.56 5.38 8.28
CA THR A 126 9.51 5.25 7.25
C THR A 126 8.98 3.81 7.16
N VAL A 127 9.86 2.80 7.25
CA VAL A 127 9.44 1.38 7.29
C VAL A 127 8.54 1.08 8.49
N LEU A 128 8.79 1.70 9.64
CA LEU A 128 7.99 1.50 10.85
C LEU A 128 6.58 2.09 10.75
N SER A 129 6.37 3.08 9.87
CA SER A 129 5.04 3.69 9.64
C SER A 129 4.00 2.73 9.07
N TYR A 130 4.42 1.57 8.54
CA TYR A 130 3.52 0.55 8.00
C TYR A 130 2.96 -0.42 9.06
N GLN A 131 3.37 -0.31 10.34
CA GLN A 131 2.76 -1.08 11.43
C GLN A 131 1.28 -0.73 11.65
N PRO A 132 0.46 -1.64 12.23
CA PRO A 132 0.78 -2.97 12.77
C PRO A 132 0.55 -4.11 11.76
N GLN A 133 0.60 -3.83 10.46
CA GLN A 133 0.30 -4.81 9.41
C GLN A 133 1.31 -5.97 9.43
N SER A 134 0.82 -7.17 9.75
CA SER A 134 1.61 -8.40 9.93
C SER A 134 2.39 -8.80 8.67
N GLU A 135 1.84 -8.47 7.50
CA GLU A 135 2.41 -8.65 6.18
C GLU A 135 3.74 -7.91 5.98
N TYR A 136 4.05 -6.91 6.81
CA TYR A 136 5.30 -6.14 6.75
C TYR A 136 6.22 -6.37 7.96
N ALA A 137 5.96 -7.42 8.75
CA ALA A 137 6.73 -7.73 9.95
C ALA A 137 8.23 -7.92 9.64
N TYR A 138 8.56 -8.57 8.52
CA TYR A 138 9.96 -8.76 8.08
C TYR A 138 10.71 -7.43 7.97
N TYR A 139 10.19 -6.48 7.18
CA TYR A 139 10.84 -5.18 6.98
C TYR A 139 10.92 -4.38 8.29
N THR A 140 9.86 -4.44 9.09
CA THR A 140 9.79 -3.78 10.39
C THR A 140 10.86 -4.29 11.35
N LEU A 141 11.05 -5.61 11.43
CA LEU A 141 12.06 -6.22 12.31
C LEU A 141 13.48 -5.80 11.89
N GLN A 142 13.77 -5.84 10.59
CA GLN A 142 15.06 -5.41 10.07
C GLN A 142 15.32 -3.92 10.35
N ALA A 143 14.32 -3.06 10.11
CA ALA A 143 14.45 -1.63 10.39
C ALA A 143 14.68 -1.33 11.88
N LYS A 144 14.00 -2.05 12.78
CA LYS A 144 14.21 -1.93 14.23
C LYS A 144 15.62 -2.36 14.66
N ALA A 145 16.13 -3.45 14.10
CA ALA A 145 17.49 -3.90 14.38
C ALA A 145 18.51 -2.82 14.00
N LEU A 146 18.45 -2.34 12.76
CA LEU A 146 19.35 -1.28 12.28
C LEU A 146 19.22 0.01 13.08
N LEU A 147 18.00 0.45 13.42
CA LEU A 147 17.80 1.65 14.25
C LEU A 147 18.39 1.49 15.66
N SER A 148 18.33 0.28 16.24
CA SER A 148 18.90 0.03 17.57
C SER A 148 20.44 0.17 17.56
N ASP A 149 21.09 -0.19 16.45
CA ASP A 149 22.53 -0.03 16.28
C ASP A 149 22.93 1.45 16.06
N LEU A 150 22.06 2.23 15.41
CA LEU A 150 22.28 3.67 15.12
C LEU A 150 21.93 4.60 16.29
N GLU A 151 21.09 4.13 17.20
CA GLU A 151 20.63 4.84 18.39
C GLU A 151 20.98 4.03 19.62
N PRO A 152 22.28 3.80 19.89
CA PRO A 152 22.65 3.17 21.15
C PRO A 152 22.09 4.05 22.24
N ASN A 153 21.19 3.49 23.05
CA ASN A 153 20.72 4.15 24.27
C ASN A 153 21.97 4.55 25.03
N ILE A 154 22.29 5.85 25.04
CA ILE A 154 23.28 6.41 25.94
C ILE A 154 22.64 6.34 27.32
N LEU A 155 22.66 5.15 27.90
CA LEU A 155 22.57 4.99 29.33
C LEU A 155 23.85 5.63 29.85
N GLU A 156 23.80 6.91 30.15
CA GLU A 156 24.79 7.55 31.01
C GLU A 156 24.75 6.81 32.35
N VAL A 157 25.55 5.75 32.46
CA VAL A 157 25.80 5.10 33.75
C VAL A 157 26.75 6.04 34.49
N THR A 158 26.16 7.00 35.21
CA THR A 158 26.90 7.78 36.19
C THR A 158 27.33 6.83 37.30
N LEU A 159 28.56 6.31 37.22
CA LEU A 159 29.19 5.59 38.31
C LEU A 159 29.48 6.61 39.42
N ASN A 160 28.54 6.77 40.36
CA ASN A 160 28.85 7.36 41.66
C ASN A 160 29.74 6.36 42.40
N LEU A 161 31.06 6.52 42.24
CA LEU A 161 32.01 5.86 43.12
C LEU A 161 31.98 6.57 44.49
N PRO A 162 31.98 5.79 45.59
CA PRO A 162 31.93 6.30 46.97
C PRO A 162 33.21 7.02 47.42
#